data_AF-A0A6G3T9L8-F1
#
_entry.id   AF-A0A6G3T9L8-F1
#
_cell.length_a   1.000
_cell.length_b   1.000
_cell.length_c   1.000
_cell.angle_alpha   90.00
_cell.angle_beta   90.00
_cell.angle_gamma   90.00
#
_symmetry.space_group_name_H-M   'P 1'
#
loop_
_entity.id
_entity.type
_entity.pdbx_description
1 polymer ?
#
loop_
_entity_poly.entity_id
_entity_poly.type
_entity_poly.pdbx_seq_one_letter_code
_entity_poly.pdbx_strand_id
1 'polypeptide(L)'
;MTQPAEPSSSGGHRGTRGSLRDPDQPLARPKVRRIADDAQLCPECSQPLKSGGLVLAKRDDDGLRACRSVWRCADRHTWWQWADRPAEALEVCQVPELFR
;
A
#
# COMPACT_ATOMS: atom_id res chain seq x y z
N MET A 1 -46.13 -43.61 34.30
CA MET A 1 -44.70 -43.27 34.14
C MET A 1 -44.01 -44.46 33.51
N THR A 2 -43.68 -44.39 32.22
CA THR A 2 -42.58 -45.12 31.55
C THR A 2 -42.74 -44.91 30.04
N GLN A 3 -41.72 -44.31 29.45
CA GLN A 3 -41.60 -43.89 28.05
C GLN A 3 -41.21 -45.08 27.18
N PRO A 4 -41.61 -45.16 25.89
CA PRO A 4 -40.88 -45.97 24.92
C PRO A 4 -39.62 -45.24 24.42
N ALA A 5 -38.58 -46.04 24.20
CA ALA A 5 -37.23 -45.65 23.83
C ALA A 5 -37.12 -44.96 22.46
N GLU A 6 -36.12 -44.08 22.38
CA GLU A 6 -35.83 -43.21 21.24
C GLU A 6 -35.23 -43.97 20.04
N PRO A 7 -35.51 -43.56 18.79
CA PRO A 7 -34.79 -44.07 17.64
C PRO A 7 -33.40 -43.41 17.52
N SER A 8 -32.40 -44.27 17.32
CA SER A 8 -31.06 -43.90 16.87
C SER A 8 -31.13 -43.15 15.53
N SER A 9 -30.70 -41.88 15.51
CA SER A 9 -30.42 -41.14 14.28
C SER A 9 -28.94 -41.14 13.96
N SER A 10 -28.61 -42.01 13.01
CA SER A 10 -27.30 -42.16 12.39
C SER A 10 -26.99 -40.99 11.45
N GLY A 11 -25.77 -40.46 11.57
CA GLY A 11 -24.87 -40.04 10.49
C GLY A 11 -25.39 -39.17 9.35
N GLY A 12 -24.80 -37.97 9.19
CA GLY A 12 -24.99 -37.20 7.96
C GLY A 12 -24.32 -35.83 7.88
N HIS A 13 -23.12 -35.62 8.45
CA HIS A 13 -22.36 -34.39 8.17
C HIS A 13 -21.57 -34.59 6.87
N ARG A 14 -22.16 -34.24 5.72
CA ARG A 14 -21.37 -33.97 4.51
C ARG A 14 -22.13 -33.11 3.52
N GLY A 15 -21.65 -31.87 3.36
CA GLY A 15 -22.04 -31.01 2.26
C GLY A 15 -21.96 -29.54 2.58
N THR A 16 -20.79 -29.02 3.00
CA THR A 16 -20.52 -27.61 2.76
C THR A 16 -20.42 -27.45 1.25
N ARG A 17 -21.53 -27.01 0.66
CA ARG A 17 -21.67 -26.68 -0.75
C ARG A 17 -20.51 -25.76 -1.11
N GLY A 18 -19.59 -26.28 -1.93
CA GLY A 18 -18.44 -25.53 -2.42
C GLY A 18 -18.91 -24.17 -2.91
N SER A 19 -18.29 -23.12 -2.36
CA SER A 19 -18.47 -21.76 -2.80
C SER A 19 -18.07 -21.70 -4.27
N LEU A 20 -19.07 -21.84 -5.15
CA LEU A 20 -18.93 -21.66 -6.59
C LEU A 20 -18.49 -20.21 -6.74
N ARG A 21 -17.21 -20.02 -7.08
CA ARG A 21 -16.63 -18.70 -7.28
C ARG A 21 -17.42 -18.04 -8.40
N ASP A 22 -18.11 -16.97 -8.05
CA ASP A 22 -18.86 -16.16 -8.99
C ASP A 22 -17.90 -15.54 -10.03
N PRO A 23 -18.06 -15.83 -11.34
CA PRO A 23 -17.18 -15.32 -12.39
C PRO A 23 -17.43 -13.84 -12.73
N ASP A 24 -18.48 -13.23 -12.17
CA ASP A 24 -18.79 -11.79 -12.26
C ASP A 24 -18.22 -11.03 -11.06
N GLN A 25 -17.27 -11.61 -10.31
CA GLN A 25 -16.58 -10.83 -9.29
C GLN A 25 -15.75 -9.74 -10.00
N PRO A 26 -16.13 -8.45 -9.91
CA PRO A 26 -15.41 -7.40 -10.61
C PRO A 26 -13.98 -7.43 -10.11
N LEU A 27 -13.01 -7.53 -11.03
CA LEU A 27 -11.59 -7.35 -10.73
C LEU A 27 -11.48 -6.10 -9.86
N ALA A 28 -11.18 -6.30 -8.58
CA ALA A 28 -11.21 -5.25 -7.60
C ALA A 28 -10.42 -4.07 -8.17
N ARG A 29 -11.12 -2.94 -8.41
CA ARG A 29 -10.47 -1.72 -8.91
C ARG A 29 -9.28 -1.47 -7.98
N PRO A 30 -8.03 -1.43 -8.49
CA PRO A 30 -6.89 -1.24 -7.64
C PRO A 30 -7.11 0.04 -6.84
N LYS A 31 -7.20 -0.12 -5.52
CA LYS A 31 -7.50 0.97 -4.60
C LYS A 31 -6.27 1.86 -4.60
N VAL A 32 -6.29 2.93 -5.38
CA VAL A 32 -5.28 4.00 -5.33
C VAL A 32 -5.24 4.48 -3.89
N ARG A 33 -4.19 4.10 -3.17
CA ARG A 33 -3.89 4.70 -1.87
C ARG A 33 -3.41 6.11 -2.19
N ARG A 34 -4.08 7.13 -1.64
CA ARG A 34 -3.43 8.43 -1.51
C ARG A 34 -2.13 8.18 -0.75
N ILE A 35 -1.02 8.68 -1.28
CA ILE A 35 0.21 8.81 -0.50
C ILE A 35 -0.19 9.50 0.80
N ALA A 36 -0.03 8.76 1.90
CA ALA A 36 -0.46 9.21 3.21
C ALA A 36 0.38 10.43 3.56
N ASP A 37 -0.30 11.49 3.97
CA ASP A 37 0.22 12.56 4.82
C ASP A 37 0.52 11.99 6.23
N ASP A 38 1.12 10.79 6.29
CA ASP A 38 1.79 10.35 7.51
C ASP A 38 3.03 11.24 7.53
N ALA A 39 3.04 12.24 8.40
CA ALA A 39 3.96 13.37 8.34
C ALA A 39 5.42 12.88 8.35
N GLN A 40 5.96 12.56 7.17
CA GLN A 40 7.32 12.08 7.00
C GLN A 40 8.21 13.17 7.57
N LEU A 41 9.01 12.82 8.56
CA LEU A 41 9.91 13.77 9.19
C LEU A 41 11.22 13.79 8.41
N CYS A 42 11.81 14.98 8.30
CA CYS A 42 13.14 15.14 7.75
C CYS A 42 14.16 14.39 8.64
N PRO A 43 14.98 13.48 8.11
CA PRO A 43 16.00 12.77 8.88
C PRO A 43 17.01 13.70 9.57
N GLU A 44 17.26 14.88 8.99
CA GLU A 44 18.28 15.82 9.46
C GLU A 44 17.77 16.79 10.53
N CYS A 45 16.54 17.31 10.40
CA CYS A 45 16.01 18.34 11.30
C CYS A 45 14.71 17.94 12.01
N SER A 46 14.23 16.72 11.77
CA SER A 46 12.97 16.19 12.32
C SER A 46 11.73 17.05 12.06
N GLN A 47 11.82 18.00 11.12
CA GLN A 47 10.70 18.84 10.70
C GLN A 47 9.77 18.07 9.75
N PRO A 48 8.47 18.39 9.74
CA PRO A 48 7.54 17.78 8.80
C PRO A 48 7.93 18.09 7.35
N LEU A 49 7.96 17.06 6.51
CA LEU A 49 8.16 17.17 5.08
C LEU A 49 6.83 17.50 4.40
N LYS A 50 6.87 18.42 3.45
CA LYS A 50 5.76 18.73 2.55
C LYS A 50 6.04 18.13 1.18
N SER A 51 5.01 17.67 0.50
CA SER A 51 5.13 17.21 -0.88
C SER A 51 5.46 18.38 -1.82
N GLY A 52 6.52 18.22 -2.60
CA GLY A 52 7.05 19.22 -3.53
C GLY A 52 6.82 18.91 -5.00
N GLY A 53 6.24 17.74 -5.32
CA GLY A 53 5.94 17.30 -6.68
C GLY A 53 6.34 15.87 -6.97
N LEU A 54 6.34 15.51 -8.26
CA LEU A 54 6.75 14.21 -8.78
C LEU A 54 7.81 14.40 -9.87
N VAL A 55 8.86 13.59 -9.85
CA VAL A 55 9.88 13.55 -10.91
C VAL A 55 9.95 12.19 -11.54
N LEU A 56 9.88 12.16 -12.85
CA LEU A 56 10.09 10.94 -13.61
C LEU A 56 11.60 10.63 -13.65
N ALA A 57 11.99 9.54 -12.99
CA ALA A 57 13.38 9.09 -12.94
C ALA A 57 13.48 7.66 -13.49
N LYS A 58 14.61 7.35 -14.13
CA LYS A 58 14.94 5.97 -14.44
C LYS A 58 15.42 5.30 -13.15
N ARG A 59 14.86 4.13 -12.84
CA ARG A 59 15.31 3.30 -11.73
C ARG A 59 16.37 2.34 -12.25
N ASP A 60 17.56 2.35 -11.64
CA ASP A 60 18.66 1.49 -12.05
C ASP A 60 18.40 0.00 -11.81
N ASP A 61 17.61 -0.33 -10.78
CA ASP A 61 17.27 -1.71 -10.39
C ASP A 61 16.54 -2.50 -11.50
N ASP A 62 15.49 -1.91 -12.09
CA ASP A 62 14.66 -2.56 -13.11
C ASP A 62 14.74 -1.88 -14.48
N GLY A 63 15.51 -0.80 -14.61
CA GLY A 63 15.67 -0.02 -15.82
C GLY A 63 14.43 0.76 -16.26
N LEU A 64 13.34 0.68 -15.48
CA LEU A 64 12.06 1.32 -15.81
C LEU A 64 12.07 2.79 -15.41
N ARG A 65 11.21 3.58 -16.05
CA ARG A 65 10.93 4.95 -15.60
C ARG A 65 9.78 4.91 -14.61
N ALA A 66 10.04 5.38 -13.40
CA ALA A 66 9.05 5.49 -12.34
C ALA A 66 9.06 6.90 -11.76
N CYS A 67 7.94 7.31 -11.16
CA CYS A 67 7.86 8.62 -10.52
C CYS A 67 8.48 8.55 -9.12
N ARG A 68 9.33 9.52 -8.79
CA ARG A 68 9.76 9.81 -7.43
C ARG A 68 8.92 10.95 -6.86
N SER A 69 8.30 10.73 -5.72
CA SER A 69 7.69 11.78 -4.88
C SER A 69 8.78 12.60 -4.25
N VAL A 70 8.64 13.93 -4.33
CA VAL A 70 9.59 14.89 -3.79
C VAL A 70 9.05 15.43 -2.49
N TRP A 71 9.91 15.52 -1.49
CA TRP A 71 9.61 15.90 -0.13
C TRP A 71 10.57 16.99 0.33
N ARG A 72 10.06 18.05 0.96
CA ARG A 72 10.89 19.16 1.41
C ARG A 72 10.47 19.67 2.77
N CYS A 73 11.43 19.92 3.65
CA CYS A 73 11.17 20.54 4.96
C CYS A 73 11.33 22.08 4.89
N ALA A 74 10.97 22.76 5.98
CA ALA A 74 11.13 24.21 6.11
C ALA A 74 12.60 24.68 5.95
N ASP A 75 13.56 23.86 6.39
CA ASP A 75 15.01 24.11 6.24
C ASP A 75 15.55 23.83 4.83
N ARG A 76 14.67 23.51 3.88
CA ARG A 76 15.00 23.24 2.46
C ARG A 76 15.79 21.96 2.19
N HIS A 77 15.91 21.06 3.16
CA HIS A 77 16.36 19.69 2.87
C HIS A 77 15.36 19.02 1.92
N THR A 78 15.87 18.53 0.78
CA THR A 78 15.06 17.94 -0.28
C THR A 78 15.36 16.45 -0.35
N TRP A 79 14.31 15.66 -0.21
CA TRP A 79 14.32 14.21 -0.22
C TRP A 79 13.40 13.70 -1.33
N TRP A 80 13.64 12.47 -1.76
CA TRP A 80 12.77 11.81 -2.72
C TRP A 80 12.60 10.33 -2.38
N GLN A 81 11.49 9.75 -2.82
CA GLN A 81 11.15 8.34 -2.63
C GLN A 81 10.36 7.87 -3.85
N TRP A 82 10.48 6.61 -4.24
CA TRP A 82 9.65 6.03 -5.30
C TRP A 82 8.16 6.08 -4.94
N ALA A 83 7.35 6.73 -5.78
CA ALA A 83 5.91 6.87 -5.57
C ALA A 83 5.17 5.53 -5.63
N ASP A 84 5.71 4.57 -6.40
CA ASP A 84 5.21 3.19 -6.47
C ASP A 84 5.68 2.32 -5.28
N ARG A 85 6.69 2.77 -4.51
CA ARG A 85 7.24 2.04 -3.37
C ARG A 85 7.37 2.94 -2.13
N PRO A 86 6.23 3.37 -1.53
CA PRO A 86 6.22 4.26 -0.37
C PRO A 86 6.76 3.62 0.92
N ALA A 87 7.10 2.33 0.90
CA ALA A 87 7.75 1.62 2.00
C ALA A 87 9.29 1.71 1.96
N GLU A 88 9.88 2.14 0.84
CA GLU A 88 11.34 2.32 0.73
C GLU A 88 11.81 3.55 1.51
N ALA A 89 13.11 3.65 1.82
CA ALA A 89 13.62 4.80 2.57
C ALA A 89 13.58 6.10 1.75
N LEU A 90 13.54 7.24 2.43
CA LEU A 90 13.80 8.53 1.81
C LEU A 90 15.26 8.61 1.39
N GLU A 91 15.49 8.94 0.12
CA GLU A 91 16.83 9.15 -0.44
C GLU A 91 17.12 10.65 -0.57
N VAL A 92 18.40 11.03 -0.54
CA VAL A 92 18.82 12.42 -0.78
C VAL A 92 18.54 12.77 -2.25
N CYS A 93 17.81 13.86 -2.48
CA CYS A 93 17.58 14.36 -3.83
C CYS A 93 18.87 14.91 -4.42
N GLN A 94 19.34 14.32 -5.52
CA GLN A 94 20.57 14.74 -6.19
C GLN A 94 20.42 16.06 -6.98
N VAL A 95 19.18 16.49 -7.22
CA VAL A 95 18.84 17.67 -8.04
C VAL A 95 17.88 18.61 -7.30
N PRO A 96 18.23 19.09 -6.10
CA PRO A 96 17.34 19.91 -5.27
C PRO A 96 16.98 21.24 -5.94
N GLU A 97 17.83 21.73 -6.85
CA GLU A 97 17.64 22.99 -7.58
C GLU A 97 16.46 22.98 -8.56
N LEU A 98 15.90 21.80 -8.88
CA LEU A 98 14.70 21.69 -9.72
C LEU A 98 13.42 22.08 -8.98
N PHE A 99 13.44 22.15 -7.65
CA PHE A 99 12.27 22.35 -6.80
C PHE A 99 12.34 23.66 -6.01
N ARG A 100 12.58 24.76 -6.72
CA ARG A 100 12.74 26.09 -6.11
C ARG A 100 11.48 26.57 -5.41
#